data_AF-A0A6M8MWR9-F1
#
_entry.id   AF-A0A6M8MWR9-F1
#
_cell.length_a   1.000
_cell.length_b   1.000
_cell.length_c   1.000
_cell.angle_alpha   90.00
_cell.angle_beta   90.00
_cell.angle_gamma   90.00
#
_symmetry.space_group_name_H-M   'P 1'
#
loop_
_entity.id
_entity.type
_entity.pdbx_description
1 polymer ?
#
loop_
_entity_poly.entity_id
_entity_poly.type
_entity_poly.pdbx_seq_one_letter_code
_entity_poly.pdbx_strand_id
1 'polypeptide(L)'
;MSFLFKNTKLYIALALMLMLNVFLYLKLDSTNAKLEKSQSDLNLALGVNNELTRITQELKIRHEQELKALFHVNTQKNQIKTRVDDVKNYISKSNETNTTKLFNAMLDRLWEQNTSINQNTNSKSANTK
;
A
#
# COMPACT_ATOMS: atom_id res chain seq x y z
N MET A 1 -54.16 -50.85 19.00
CA MET A 1 -53.90 -49.40 19.21
C MET A 1 -54.41 -48.90 20.58
N SER A 2 -54.20 -49.61 21.70
CA SER A 2 -54.84 -49.22 22.99
C SER A 2 -53.98 -49.43 24.25
N PHE A 3 -52.70 -49.81 24.10
CA PHE A 3 -51.80 -50.03 25.24
C PHE A 3 -51.05 -48.76 25.67
N LEU A 4 -50.77 -47.86 24.71
CA LEU A 4 -50.08 -46.59 24.95
C LEU A 4 -50.98 -45.54 25.65
N PHE A 5 -52.29 -45.58 25.41
CA PHE A 5 -53.25 -44.59 25.93
C PHE A 5 -53.86 -44.95 27.28
N LYS A 6 -53.58 -46.15 27.82
CA LYS A 6 -54.12 -46.60 29.12
C LYS A 6 -53.23 -46.22 30.31
N ASN A 7 -51.96 -45.89 30.06
CA ASN A 7 -50.97 -45.54 31.07
C ASN A 7 -50.60 -44.06 30.96
N THR A 8 -51.23 -43.22 31.80
CA THR A 8 -51.04 -41.75 31.82
C THR A 8 -49.56 -41.34 31.89
N LYS A 9 -48.71 -42.13 32.57
CA LYS A 9 -47.26 -41.92 32.67
C LYS A 9 -46.55 -42.04 31.32
N LEU A 10 -46.95 -43.00 30.48
CA LEU A 10 -46.36 -43.19 29.14
C LEU A 10 -46.76 -42.07 28.18
N TYR A 11 -47.99 -41.57 28.29
CA TYR A 11 -48.45 -40.42 27.52
C TYR A 11 -47.68 -39.14 27.88
N ILE A 12 -47.49 -38.88 29.19
CA ILE A 12 -46.69 -37.74 29.67
C ILE A 12 -45.24 -37.87 29.20
N ALA A 13 -44.65 -39.06 29.28
CA ALA A 13 -43.29 -39.30 28.78
C ALA A 13 -43.16 -39.07 27.26
N LEU A 14 -44.15 -39.50 26.48
CA LEU A 14 -44.19 -39.29 25.03
C LEU A 14 -44.33 -37.80 24.67
N ALA A 15 -45.20 -37.07 25.38
CA ALA A 15 -45.38 -35.64 25.19
C ALA A 15 -44.10 -34.86 25.52
N LEU A 16 -43.40 -35.21 26.60
CA LEU A 16 -42.11 -34.62 26.97
C LEU A 16 -41.02 -34.93 25.94
N MET A 17 -40.96 -36.15 25.43
CA MET A 17 -40.04 -36.51 24.34
C MET A 17 -40.31 -35.68 23.08
N LEU A 18 -41.56 -35.51 22.68
CA LEU A 18 -41.92 -34.68 21.52
C LEU A 18 -41.51 -33.21 21.74
N MET A 19 -41.81 -32.65 22.92
CA MET A 19 -41.38 -31.30 23.31
C MET A 19 -39.85 -31.14 23.24
N LEU A 20 -39.10 -32.10 23.76
CA LEU A 20 -37.64 -32.07 23.75
C LEU A 20 -37.07 -32.12 22.33
N ASN A 21 -37.63 -32.98 21.48
CA ASN A 21 -37.19 -33.10 20.09
C ASN A 21 -37.48 -31.82 19.29
N VAL A 22 -38.65 -31.20 19.46
CA VAL A 22 -38.97 -29.91 18.84
C VAL A 22 -38.03 -28.81 19.34
N PHE A 23 -37.77 -28.75 20.64
CA PHE A 23 -36.82 -27.79 21.22
C PHE A 23 -35.39 -27.98 20.69
N LEU A 24 -34.91 -29.22 20.64
CA LEU A 24 -33.60 -29.56 20.09
C LEU A 24 -33.50 -29.21 18.61
N TYR A 25 -34.53 -29.47 17.82
CA TYR A 25 -34.58 -29.13 16.41
C TYR A 25 -34.50 -27.62 16.18
N LEU A 26 -35.31 -26.82 16.89
CA LEU A 26 -35.26 -25.36 16.81
C LEU A 26 -33.90 -24.80 17.24
N LYS A 27 -33.31 -25.38 18.29
CA LYS A 27 -31.98 -24.99 18.75
C LYS A 27 -30.90 -25.33 17.71
N LEU A 28 -30.97 -26.50 17.10
CA LEU A 28 -30.04 -26.94 16.07
C LEU A 28 -30.12 -26.04 14.83
N ASP A 29 -31.34 -25.79 14.34
CA ASP A 29 -31.60 -24.91 13.21
C ASP A 29 -31.06 -23.49 13.47
N SER A 30 -31.38 -22.92 14.64
CA SER A 30 -30.87 -21.59 15.03
C SER A 30 -29.34 -21.54 15.16
N THR A 31 -28.70 -22.66 15.53
CA THR A 31 -27.24 -22.75 15.66
C THR A 31 -26.58 -22.84 14.28
N ASN A 32 -27.16 -23.61 13.37
CA ASN A 32 -26.70 -23.70 11.99
C ASN A 32 -26.83 -22.35 11.28
N ALA A 33 -27.96 -21.67 11.42
CA ALA A 33 -28.17 -20.34 10.85
C ALA A 33 -27.16 -19.31 11.40
N LYS A 34 -26.82 -19.39 12.70
CA LYS A 34 -25.76 -18.55 13.29
C LYS A 34 -24.37 -18.89 12.76
N LEU A 35 -24.08 -20.17 12.54
CA LEU A 35 -22.81 -20.64 11.99
C LEU A 35 -22.63 -20.15 10.55
N GLU A 36 -23.64 -20.36 9.69
CA GLU A 36 -23.64 -19.89 8.30
C GLU A 36 -23.48 -18.37 8.23
N LYS A 37 -24.23 -17.63 9.05
CA LYS A 37 -24.08 -16.18 9.14
C LYS A 37 -22.66 -15.79 9.58
N SER A 38 -22.12 -16.43 10.63
CA SER A 38 -20.78 -16.13 11.12
C SER A 38 -19.69 -16.46 10.09
N GLN A 39 -19.85 -17.52 9.31
CA GLN A 39 -18.93 -17.87 8.22
C GLN A 39 -19.01 -16.86 7.09
N SER A 40 -20.22 -16.43 6.72
CA SER A 40 -20.44 -15.39 5.72
C SER A 40 -19.81 -14.06 6.13
N ASP A 41 -20.06 -13.61 7.37
CA ASP A 41 -19.48 -12.38 7.93
C ASP A 41 -17.94 -12.47 7.97
N LEU A 42 -17.38 -13.63 8.36
CA LEU A 42 -15.93 -13.85 8.36
C LEU A 42 -15.35 -13.81 6.95
N ASN A 43 -16.01 -14.44 5.96
CA ASN A 43 -15.56 -14.42 4.57
C ASN A 43 -15.61 -13.01 3.98
N LEU A 44 -16.63 -12.22 4.32
CA LEU A 44 -16.73 -10.82 3.93
C LEU A 44 -15.62 -9.97 4.56
N ALA A 45 -15.36 -10.16 5.85
CA ALA A 45 -14.27 -9.47 6.54
C ALA A 45 -12.89 -9.82 5.96
N LEU A 46 -12.66 -11.11 5.62
CA LEU A 46 -11.43 -11.55 4.94
C LEU A 46 -11.30 -10.92 3.55
N GLY A 47 -12.39 -10.86 2.78
CA GLY A 47 -12.44 -10.21 1.48
C GLY A 47 -12.07 -8.73 1.56
N VAL A 48 -12.71 -7.99 2.48
CA VAL A 48 -12.44 -6.56 2.72
C VAL A 48 -10.98 -6.35 3.18
N ASN A 49 -10.45 -7.20 4.05
CA ASN A 49 -9.06 -7.08 4.53
C ASN A 49 -8.04 -7.32 3.40
N ASN A 50 -8.28 -8.33 2.56
CA ASN A 50 -7.45 -8.58 1.38
C ASN A 50 -7.49 -7.39 0.41
N GLU A 51 -8.67 -6.81 0.16
CA GLU A 51 -8.81 -5.64 -0.69
C GLU A 51 -8.08 -4.43 -0.09
N LEU A 52 -8.25 -4.17 1.21
CA LEU A 52 -7.57 -3.08 1.91
C LEU A 52 -6.04 -3.24 1.86
N THR A 53 -5.55 -4.47 2.01
CA THR A 53 -4.13 -4.78 1.89
C THR A 53 -3.62 -4.47 0.48
N ARG A 54 -4.35 -4.87 -0.57
CA ARG A 54 -4.00 -4.56 -1.97
C ARG A 54 -3.97 -3.06 -2.22
N ILE A 55 -5.01 -2.33 -1.82
CA ILE A 55 -5.10 -0.87 -1.99
C ILE A 55 -3.94 -0.17 -1.27
N THR A 56 -3.60 -0.62 -0.07
CA THR A 56 -2.50 -0.06 0.72
C THR A 56 -1.15 -0.29 0.03
N GLN A 57 -0.92 -1.49 -0.52
CA GLN A 57 0.29 -1.79 -1.29
C GLN A 57 0.41 -0.94 -2.56
N GLU A 58 -0.67 -0.80 -3.32
CA GLU A 58 -0.69 0.06 -4.50
C GLU A 58 -0.43 1.54 -4.16
N LEU A 59 -1.07 2.03 -3.09
CA LEU A 59 -0.85 3.40 -2.63
C LEU A 59 0.60 3.61 -2.20
N LYS A 60 1.20 2.64 -1.51
CA LYS A 60 2.62 2.68 -1.12
C LYS A 60 3.53 2.77 -2.35
N ILE A 61 3.30 1.93 -3.36
CA ILE A 61 4.10 1.93 -4.60
C ILE A 61 3.99 3.28 -5.32
N ARG A 62 2.77 3.81 -5.48
CA ARG A 62 2.57 5.13 -6.10
C ARG A 62 3.27 6.23 -5.32
N HIS A 63 3.15 6.22 -4.00
CA HIS A 63 3.81 7.21 -3.15
C HIS A 63 5.34 7.17 -3.25
N GLU A 64 5.93 5.97 -3.31
CA GLU A 64 7.38 5.82 -3.53
C GLU A 64 7.81 6.35 -4.91
N GLN A 65 6.99 6.15 -5.94
CA GLN A 65 7.24 6.71 -7.27
C GLN A 65 7.15 8.23 -7.28
N GLU A 66 6.14 8.80 -6.63
CA GLU A 66 5.99 10.25 -6.47
C GLU A 66 7.17 10.87 -5.73
N LEU A 67 7.62 10.24 -4.63
CA LEU A 67 8.80 10.68 -3.89
C LEU A 67 10.07 10.65 -4.75
N LYS A 68 10.27 9.61 -5.56
CA LYS A 68 11.40 9.55 -6.51
C LYS A 68 11.32 10.66 -7.55
N ALA A 69 10.15 10.89 -8.13
CA ALA A 69 9.94 11.95 -9.11
C ALA A 69 10.22 13.34 -8.49
N LEU A 70 9.69 13.60 -7.29
CA LEU A 70 9.95 14.84 -6.55
C LEU A 70 11.42 15.01 -6.21
N PHE A 71 12.10 13.94 -5.81
CA PHE A 71 13.54 13.97 -5.54
C PHE A 71 14.35 14.32 -6.79
N HIS A 72 14.03 13.74 -7.94
CA HIS A 72 14.68 14.07 -9.21
C HIS A 72 14.45 15.52 -9.62
N VAL A 73 13.20 16.00 -9.55
CA VAL A 73 12.86 17.40 -9.84
C VAL A 73 13.58 18.35 -8.88
N ASN A 74 13.63 18.04 -7.58
CA ASN A 74 14.32 18.85 -6.60
C ASN A 74 15.84 18.88 -6.82
N THR A 75 16.43 17.74 -7.20
CA THR A 75 17.85 17.66 -7.56
C THR A 75 18.17 18.53 -8.78
N GLN A 76 17.35 18.43 -9.83
CA GLN A 76 17.50 19.28 -11.03
C GLN A 76 17.33 20.76 -10.70
N LYS A 77 16.31 21.11 -9.89
CA LYS A 77 16.10 22.48 -9.40
C LYS A 77 17.33 23.01 -8.66
N ASN A 78 17.94 22.19 -7.79
CA ASN A 78 19.13 22.58 -7.05
C ASN A 78 20.33 22.79 -7.99
N GLN A 79 20.52 21.91 -8.98
CA GLN A 79 21.58 22.06 -9.99
C GLN A 79 21.40 23.35 -10.83
N ILE A 80 20.17 23.66 -11.25
CA ILE A 80 19.87 24.91 -11.97
C ILE A 80 20.19 26.10 -11.07
N LYS A 81 19.76 26.08 -9.81
CA LYS A 81 20.04 27.13 -8.85
C LYS A 81 21.54 27.37 -8.68
N THR A 82 22.34 26.31 -8.54
CA THR A 82 23.80 26.46 -8.40
C THR A 82 24.45 27.09 -9.63
N ARG A 83 23.98 26.76 -10.84
CA ARG A 83 24.52 27.35 -12.08
C ARG A 83 24.14 28.83 -12.22
N VAL A 84 22.90 29.18 -11.87
CA VAL A 84 22.46 30.58 -11.85
C VAL A 84 23.25 31.37 -10.82
N ASP A 85 23.48 30.81 -9.63
CA ASP A 85 24.28 31.44 -8.58
C ASP A 85 25.76 31.62 -9.03
N ASP A 86 26.33 30.64 -9.74
CA ASP A 86 27.69 30.72 -10.29
C ASP A 86 27.82 31.82 -11.36
N VAL A 87 26.86 31.90 -12.29
CA VAL A 87 26.81 32.96 -13.30
C VAL A 87 26.68 34.34 -12.67
N LYS A 88 25.81 34.47 -11.65
CA LYS A 88 25.67 35.72 -10.90
C LYS A 88 26.97 36.13 -10.22
N ASN A 89 27.66 35.19 -9.58
CA ASN A 89 28.94 35.43 -8.93
C ASN A 89 30.04 35.78 -9.96
N TYR A 90 30.04 35.13 -11.13
CA TYR A 90 30.97 35.41 -12.23
C TYR A 90 30.78 36.84 -12.75
N ILE A 91 29.55 37.26 -13.07
CA ILE A 91 29.26 38.63 -13.53
C ILE A 91 29.72 39.65 -12.47
N SER A 92 29.43 39.37 -11.19
CA SER A 92 29.75 40.29 -10.10
C SER A 92 31.25 40.49 -9.87
N LYS A 93 32.07 39.51 -10.25
CA LYS A 93 33.54 39.53 -10.07
C LYS A 93 34.32 39.71 -11.38
N SER A 94 33.64 39.69 -12.51
CA SER A 94 34.24 39.78 -13.84
C SER A 94 34.67 41.22 -14.11
N ASN A 95 35.94 41.41 -14.47
CA ASN A 95 36.43 42.64 -15.10
C ASN A 95 36.44 42.54 -16.65
N GLU A 96 35.67 41.60 -17.23
CA GLU A 96 35.65 41.36 -18.68
C GLU A 96 34.84 42.48 -19.38
N THR A 97 35.52 43.28 -20.20
CA THR A 97 34.93 44.41 -20.94
C THR A 97 34.39 44.01 -22.31
N ASN A 98 34.73 42.81 -22.80
CA ASN A 98 34.22 42.28 -24.05
C ASN A 98 32.88 41.55 -23.83
N THR A 99 31.79 42.18 -24.28
CA THR A 99 30.42 41.68 -24.10
C THR A 99 30.20 40.29 -24.70
N THR A 100 30.80 39.99 -25.84
CA THR A 100 30.67 38.68 -26.50
C THR A 100 31.36 37.59 -25.70
N LYS A 101 32.55 37.89 -25.14
CA LYS A 101 33.30 36.95 -24.30
C LYS A 101 32.59 36.71 -22.96
N LEU A 102 32.03 37.76 -22.36
CA LEU A 102 31.19 37.67 -21.16
C LEU A 102 29.93 36.83 -21.42
N PHE A 103 29.24 37.05 -22.55
CA PHE A 103 28.04 36.29 -22.94
C PHE A 103 28.32 34.80 -23.12
N ASN A 104 29.36 34.45 -23.88
CA ASN A 104 29.73 33.04 -24.09
C ASN A 104 30.12 32.36 -22.77
N ALA A 105 30.87 33.06 -21.91
CA ALA A 105 31.26 32.56 -20.60
C ALA A 105 30.08 32.33 -19.64
N MET A 106 29.00 33.10 -19.76
CA MET A 106 27.75 32.87 -19.01
C MET A 106 26.96 31.68 -19.57
N LEU A 107 26.88 31.57 -20.90
CA LEU A 107 26.23 30.43 -21.55
C LEU A 107 26.90 29.11 -21.20
N ASP A 108 28.24 29.08 -21.24
CA ASP A 108 29.00 27.91 -20.84
C ASP A 108 28.64 27.51 -19.41
N ARG A 109 28.69 28.40 -18.42
CA ARG A 109 28.36 28.08 -17.02
C ARG A 109 26.90 27.66 -16.78
N LEU A 110 25.94 28.20 -17.55
CA LEU A 110 24.53 27.80 -17.47
C LEU A 110 24.27 26.43 -18.08
N TRP A 111 24.98 26.12 -19.17
CA TRP A 111 24.71 24.96 -20.01
C TRP A 111 25.75 23.84 -19.89
N GLU A 112 26.83 24.05 -19.13
CA GLU A 112 27.89 23.08 -18.93
C GLU A 112 27.26 21.79 -18.42
N GLN A 113 27.35 20.74 -19.26
CA GLN A 113 26.81 19.45 -18.91
C GLN A 113 27.65 18.91 -17.77
N ASN A 114 26.99 18.62 -16.65
CA ASN A 114 27.61 17.96 -15.52
C ASN A 114 27.87 16.51 -15.95
N THR A 115 29.01 16.25 -16.60
CA THR A 115 29.47 14.94 -17.09
C THR A 115 29.84 13.97 -15.94
N SER A 116 29.47 14.30 -14.70
CA SER A 116 29.80 13.55 -13.48
C SER A 116 28.69 12.61 -12.99
N ILE A 117 27.51 12.56 -13.64
CA ILE A 117 26.38 11.74 -13.15
C ILE A 117 26.54 10.22 -13.44
N ASN A 118 27.57 9.79 -14.17
CA ASN A 118 27.73 8.37 -14.57
C ASN A 118 28.89 7.61 -13.92
N GLN A 119 29.46 8.08 -12.81
CA GLN A 119 30.60 7.41 -12.15
C GLN A 119 30.26 6.53 -10.92
N ASN A 120 28.99 6.26 -10.61
CA ASN A 120 28.66 5.44 -9.44
C ASN A 120 27.59 4.40 -9.74
N THR A 121 28.03 3.17 -10.09
CA THR A 121 27.63 1.87 -9.50
C THR A 121 27.99 0.75 -10.47
N ASN A 122 29.22 0.21 -10.39
CA ASN A 122 29.54 -1.20 -10.72
C ASN A 122 31.04 -1.46 -10.49
N SER A 123 31.48 -1.33 -9.24
CA SER A 123 32.79 -1.84 -8.79
C SER A 123 32.66 -2.47 -7.41
N LYS A 124 31.77 -3.46 -7.30
CA LYS A 124 31.82 -4.43 -6.20
C LYS A 124 31.34 -5.80 -6.64
N SER A 125 32.08 -6.41 -7.56
CA SER A 125 32.12 -7.87 -7.68
C SER A 125 33.56 -8.29 -7.91
N ALA A 126 34.34 -8.25 -6.84
CA ALA A 126 35.63 -8.91 -6.74
C ALA A 126 35.65 -9.65 -5.40
N ASN A 127 35.14 -10.89 -5.47
CA ASN A 127 35.73 -12.09 -4.90
C ASN A 127 36.04 -12.12 -3.39
N THR A 128 35.31 -12.98 -2.67
CA THR A 128 35.86 -13.71 -1.51
C THR A 128 35.40 -15.17 -1.60
N LYS A 129 36.37 -16.00 -2.02
CA LYS A 129 36.62 -17.45 -1.80
C LYS A 129 35.45 -18.36 -1.41
#